data_AF-A0A4Q6BR01-F1
#
_entry.id   AF-A0A4Q6BR01-F1
#
_cell.length_a   1.000
_cell.length_b   1.000
_cell.length_c   1.000
_cell.angle_alpha   90.00
_cell.angle_beta   90.00
_cell.angle_gamma   90.00
#
_symmetry.space_group_name_H-M   'P 1'
#
loop_
_entity.id
_entity.type
_entity.pdbx_description
1 polymer ?
#
loop_
_entity_poly.entity_id
_entity_poly.type
_entity_poly.pdbx_seq_one_letter_code
_entity_poly.pdbx_strand_id
1 'polypeptide(L)'
;MTSSSTAEYFAKNLQQVGFSSPTKAVLTTLKEAVDNSLDACEEAGILPDIMITVNKVGAGASKSSDLVEITVEDNGPGIDGDDLAKVYGEYLASSKFGRGRATRGQQGIGISAATTWA
;
A
#
# COMPACT_ATOMS: atom_id res chain seq x y z
N MET A 1 -24.16 16.67 -9.67
CA MET A 1 -23.33 15.45 -9.60
C MET A 1 -22.30 15.70 -8.51
N THR A 2 -22.45 15.10 -7.33
CA THR A 2 -21.51 15.31 -6.22
C THR A 2 -20.18 14.67 -6.58
N SER A 3 -19.20 15.50 -6.95
CA SER A 3 -17.83 15.10 -7.22
C SER A 3 -17.19 14.60 -5.93
N SER A 4 -17.50 13.37 -5.54
CA SER A 4 -16.73 12.68 -4.50
C SER A 4 -15.35 12.46 -5.10
N SER A 5 -14.29 12.88 -4.40
CA SER A 5 -12.94 12.60 -4.87
C SER A 5 -12.78 11.09 -4.99
N THR A 6 -11.93 10.62 -5.91
CA THR A 6 -11.70 9.18 -6.12
C THR A 6 -11.26 8.50 -4.83
N ALA A 7 -10.52 9.23 -3.98
CA ALA A 7 -10.18 8.84 -2.61
C ALA A 7 -11.40 8.52 -1.75
N GLU A 8 -12.40 9.40 -1.75
CA GLU A 8 -13.62 9.27 -0.97
C GLU A 8 -14.50 8.12 -1.46
N TYR A 9 -14.47 7.83 -2.77
CA TYR A 9 -15.13 6.67 -3.36
C TYR A 9 -14.50 5.36 -2.89
N PHE A 10 -13.16 5.24 -2.91
CA PHE A 10 -12.47 4.02 -2.48
C PHE A 10 -12.50 3.83 -0.96
N ALA A 11 -12.42 4.90 -0.17
CA ALA A 11 -12.61 4.85 1.28
C ALA A 11 -14.00 4.31 1.66
N LYS A 12 -15.04 4.65 0.87
CA LYS A 12 -16.41 4.13 1.06
C LYS A 12 -16.62 2.72 0.48
N ASN A 13 -15.72 2.22 -0.37
CA ASN A 13 -15.85 0.95 -1.09
C ASN A 13 -14.62 0.03 -0.91
N LEU A 14 -14.04 0.00 0.29
CA LEU A 14 -12.82 -0.78 0.63
C LEU A 14 -12.93 -2.28 0.27
N GLN A 15 -14.13 -2.85 0.28
CA GLN A 15 -14.34 -4.24 -0.16
C GLN A 15 -13.98 -4.49 -1.63
N GLN A 16 -14.18 -3.51 -2.53
CA GLN A 16 -13.88 -3.64 -3.96
C GLN A 16 -12.37 -3.65 -4.25
N VAL A 17 -11.55 -3.20 -3.29
CA VAL A 17 -10.08 -3.11 -3.41
C VAL A 17 -9.34 -4.17 -2.58
N GLY A 18 -10.04 -5.21 -2.13
CA GLY A 18 -9.44 -6.37 -1.46
C GLY A 18 -9.56 -6.37 0.07
N PHE A 19 -9.98 -5.27 0.68
CA PHE A 19 -10.15 -5.14 2.14
C PHE A 19 -11.54 -5.62 2.59
N SER A 20 -11.87 -6.87 2.23
CA SER A 20 -13.14 -7.51 2.58
C SER A 20 -13.09 -8.36 3.85
N SER A 21 -11.89 -8.74 4.30
CA SER A 21 -11.66 -9.43 5.58
C SER A 21 -10.26 -9.09 6.13
N PRO A 22 -10.02 -9.24 7.45
CA PRO A 22 -8.71 -8.95 8.04
C PRO A 22 -7.55 -9.71 7.37
N THR A 23 -7.75 -10.99 7.05
CA THR A 23 -6.74 -11.80 6.36
C THR A 23 -6.45 -11.27 4.95
N LYS A 24 -7.49 -10.90 4.19
CA LYS A 24 -7.28 -10.34 2.85
C LYS A 24 -6.64 -8.97 2.91
N ALA A 25 -7.01 -8.13 3.88
CA ALA A 25 -6.39 -6.84 4.12
C ALA A 25 -4.88 -6.97 4.36
N VAL A 26 -4.46 -7.91 5.21
CA VAL A 26 -3.03 -8.22 5.46
C VAL A 26 -2.32 -8.67 4.19
N LEU A 27 -2.89 -9.64 3.47
CA LEU A 27 -2.29 -10.16 2.24
C LEU A 27 -2.19 -9.10 1.13
N THR A 28 -3.22 -8.28 0.96
CA THR A 28 -3.22 -7.17 0.01
C THR A 28 -2.17 -6.13 0.40
N THR A 29 -2.09 -5.76 1.69
CA THR A 29 -1.08 -4.80 2.18
C THR A 29 0.33 -5.30 1.93
N LEU A 30 0.61 -6.56 2.25
CA LEU A 30 1.91 -7.20 2.00
C LEU A 30 2.25 -7.23 0.51
N LYS A 31 1.32 -7.67 -0.35
CA LYS A 31 1.52 -7.70 -1.79
C LYS A 31 1.91 -6.33 -2.33
N GLU A 32 1.15 -5.30 -1.99
CA GLU A 32 1.36 -3.94 -2.52
C GLU A 32 2.66 -3.31 -1.99
N ALA A 33 3.01 -3.55 -0.72
CA ALA A 33 4.27 -3.10 -0.14
C ALA A 33 5.47 -3.76 -0.84
N VAL A 34 5.44 -5.09 -1.00
CA VAL A 34 6.53 -5.84 -1.64
C VAL A 34 6.65 -5.50 -3.13
N ASP A 35 5.53 -5.35 -3.85
CA ASP A 35 5.55 -4.93 -5.25
C ASP A 35 6.21 -3.54 -5.40
N ASN A 36 5.92 -2.61 -4.48
CA ASN A 36 6.55 -1.29 -4.49
C ASN A 36 8.05 -1.35 -4.22
N SER A 37 8.49 -2.12 -3.23
CA SER A 37 9.92 -2.34 -2.93
C SER A 37 10.66 -2.95 -4.11
N LEU A 38 10.07 -3.97 -4.76
CA LEU A 38 10.64 -4.60 -5.95
C LEU A 38 10.75 -3.64 -7.13
N ASP A 39 9.68 -2.88 -7.41
CA ASP A 39 9.69 -1.88 -8.49
C ASP A 39 10.75 -0.80 -8.23
N ALA A 40 10.91 -0.35 -6.98
CA ALA A 40 11.90 0.66 -6.61
C ALA A 40 13.35 0.18 -6.81
N CYS A 41 13.63 -1.07 -6.44
CA CYS A 41 14.93 -1.69 -6.67
C CYS A 41 15.22 -1.88 -8.17
N GLU A 42 14.22 -2.36 -8.92
CA GLU A 42 14.33 -2.60 -10.37
C GLU A 42 14.59 -1.30 -11.15
N GLU A 43 13.91 -0.20 -10.80
CA GLU A 43 14.13 1.11 -11.41
C GLU A 43 15.51 1.69 -11.12
N ALA A 44 16.07 1.40 -9.93
CA ALA A 44 17.40 1.83 -9.53
C ALA A 44 18.52 0.90 -10.00
N GLY A 45 18.20 -0.26 -10.60
CA GLY A 45 19.18 -1.28 -10.96
C GLY A 45 19.86 -1.94 -9.76
N ILE A 46 19.19 -1.95 -8.60
CA ILE A 46 19.66 -2.55 -7.35
C ILE A 46 19.10 -3.97 -7.26
N LEU A 47 19.93 -4.94 -6.84
CA LEU A 47 19.43 -6.28 -6.52
C LEU A 47 18.59 -6.20 -5.24
N PRO A 48 17.28 -6.53 -5.28
CA PRO A 48 16.41 -6.35 -4.14
C PRO A 48 16.80 -7.27 -2.98
N ASP A 49 17.00 -6.68 -1.81
CA ASP A 49 17.05 -7.33 -0.51
C ASP A 49 15.88 -6.77 0.31
N ILE A 50 14.91 -7.61 0.64
CA ILE A 50 13.64 -7.19 1.25
C ILE A 50 13.40 -8.03 2.50
N MET A 51 13.29 -7.35 3.64
CA MET A 51 12.92 -7.95 4.92
C MET A 51 11.44 -7.69 5.21
N ILE A 52 10.72 -8.75 5.55
CA ILE A 52 9.28 -8.67 5.88
C ILE A 52 9.08 -9.20 7.29
N THR A 53 8.48 -8.38 8.15
CA THR A 53 8.09 -8.76 9.51
C THR A 53 6.58 -8.58 9.69
N VAL A 54 5.92 -9.58 10.27
CA VAL A 54 4.49 -9.55 10.58
C VAL A 54 4.31 -9.91 12.05
N ASN A 55 3.94 -8.91 12.87
CA ASN A 55 3.80 -9.06 14.31
C ASN A 55 2.35 -8.90 14.73
N LYS A 56 1.87 -9.78 15.59
CA LYS A 56 0.62 -9.56 16.32
C LYS A 56 0.90 -8.61 17.48
N VAL A 57 0.34 -7.41 17.43
CA VAL A 57 0.56 -6.36 18.43
C VAL A 57 -0.63 -6.14 19.37
N GLY A 58 -1.76 -6.81 19.13
CA GLY A 58 -2.90 -6.75 20.03
C GLY A 58 -4.16 -7.43 19.52
N ALA A 59 -5.28 -7.13 20.17
CA ALA A 59 -6.62 -7.45 19.68
C ALA A 59 -7.07 -6.36 18.68
N GLY A 60 -7.66 -6.77 17.57
CA GLY A 60 -8.20 -5.86 16.55
C GLY A 60 -9.59 -5.32 16.91
N ALA A 61 -10.20 -4.60 15.98
CA ALA A 61 -11.50 -3.92 16.18
C ALA A 61 -12.69 -4.87 16.48
N SER A 62 -12.59 -6.14 16.09
CA SER A 62 -13.58 -7.19 16.38
C SER A 62 -13.02 -8.24 17.34
N LYS A 63 -13.90 -8.90 18.11
CA LYS A 63 -13.56 -10.02 19.01
C LYS A 63 -12.84 -11.18 18.32
N SER A 64 -12.95 -11.30 17.00
CA SER A 64 -12.32 -12.35 16.20
C SER A 64 -11.20 -11.83 15.29
N SER A 65 -10.66 -10.64 15.57
CA SER A 65 -9.59 -10.04 14.77
C SER A 65 -8.38 -9.70 15.64
N ASP A 66 -7.20 -9.79 15.05
CA ASP A 66 -5.95 -9.38 15.66
C ASP A 66 -5.52 -8.03 15.10
N LEU A 67 -4.87 -7.22 15.94
CA LEU A 67 -4.13 -6.05 15.48
C LEU A 67 -2.75 -6.54 15.05
N VAL A 68 -2.41 -6.28 13.80
CA VAL A 68 -1.19 -6.78 13.15
C VAL A 68 -0.37 -5.59 12.68
N GLU A 69 0.91 -5.58 13.03
CA GLU A 69 1.92 -4.68 12.49
C GLU A 69 2.65 -5.40 11.36
N ILE A 70 2.74 -4.75 10.21
CA ILE A 70 3.44 -5.25 9.02
C ILE A 70 4.56 -4.26 8.72
N THR A 71 5.79 -4.76 8.70
CA THR A 71 6.98 -3.99 8.33
C THR A 71 7.59 -4.62 7.08
N VAL A 72 7.80 -3.80 6.05
CA VAL A 72 8.53 -4.18 4.84
C VAL A 72 9.68 -3.20 4.68
N GLU A 73 10.90 -3.70 4.73
CA GLU A 73 12.13 -2.94 4.56
C GLU A 73 12.83 -3.39 3.29
N ASP A 74 13.30 -2.46 2.47
CA ASP A 74 14.04 -2.75 1.25
C ASP A 74 15.32 -1.91 1.14
N ASN A 75 16.23 -2.38 0.31
CA ASN A 75 17.48 -1.70 -0.02
C ASN A 75 17.37 -0.79 -1.26
N GLY A 76 16.15 -0.37 -1.64
CA GLY A 76 15.90 0.52 -2.75
C GLY A 76 16.37 1.97 -2.50
N PRO A 77 16.14 2.87 -3.46
CA PRO A 77 16.61 4.26 -3.39
C PRO A 77 15.89 5.10 -2.31
N GLY A 78 14.84 4.57 -1.69
CA GLY A 78 13.97 5.30 -0.78
C GLY A 78 13.03 6.28 -1.49
N ILE A 79 12.25 7.02 -0.69
CA ILE A 79 11.34 8.07 -1.15
C ILE A 79 11.88 9.40 -0.65
N ASP A 80 11.89 10.42 -1.51
CA ASP A 80 12.27 11.78 -1.10
C ASP A 80 11.30 12.32 -0.03
N GLY A 81 11.84 13.02 0.97
CA GLY A 81 11.06 13.52 2.11
C GLY A 81 9.90 14.43 1.69
N ASP A 82 10.05 15.19 0.61
CA ASP A 82 9.02 16.09 0.09
C ASP A 82 7.86 15.33 -0.59
N ASP A 83 8.10 14.08 -1.00
CA ASP A 83 7.12 13.22 -1.67
C ASP A 83 6.43 12.23 -0.72
N LEU A 84 6.93 12.05 0.50
CA LEU A 84 6.30 11.20 1.52
C LEU A 84 4.83 11.56 1.78
N ALA A 85 4.54 12.85 1.93
CA ALA A 85 3.18 13.33 2.20
C ALA A 85 2.21 13.07 1.04
N LYS A 86 2.70 13.11 -0.21
CA LYS A 86 1.89 12.82 -1.40
C LYS A 86 1.62 11.32 -1.50
N VAL A 87 2.65 10.49 -1.38
CA VAL A 87 2.55 9.02 -1.54
C VAL A 87 1.62 8.39 -0.50
N TYR A 88 1.65 8.87 0.75
CA TYR A 88 0.84 8.30 1.84
C TYR A 88 -0.47 9.06 2.11
N GLY A 89 -0.56 10.34 1.75
CA GLY A 89 -1.71 11.21 2.06
C GLY A 89 -2.77 11.30 0.96
N GLU A 90 -2.43 11.00 -0.30
CA GLU A 90 -3.34 11.14 -1.43
C GLU A 90 -3.59 9.78 -2.11
N TYR A 91 -4.84 9.31 -2.13
CA TYR A 91 -5.25 8.21 -3.01
C TYR A 91 -4.98 8.59 -4.47
N LEU A 92 -4.38 7.68 -5.24
CA LEU A 92 -3.93 7.90 -6.63
C LEU A 92 -2.70 8.79 -6.78
N ALA A 93 -2.05 9.23 -5.69
CA ALA A 93 -0.72 9.85 -5.77
C ALA A 93 0.36 8.77 -5.96
N SER A 94 0.26 8.07 -7.09
CA SER A 94 1.31 7.20 -7.55
C SER A 94 2.22 7.98 -8.48
N SER A 95 3.51 8.02 -8.18
CA SER A 95 4.57 8.44 -9.11
C SER A 95 4.57 7.64 -10.42
N LYS A 96 3.81 6.54 -10.47
CA LYS A 96 3.67 5.59 -11.58
C LYS A 96 2.46 5.90 -12.49
N PHE A 97 1.56 6.80 -12.11
CA PHE A 97 0.41 7.19 -12.94
C PHE A 97 0.88 8.01 -14.16
N GLY A 98 0.70 7.47 -15.37
CA GLY A 98 1.04 8.15 -16.63
C GLY A 98 2.40 7.81 -17.26
N ARG A 99 3.21 6.92 -16.66
CA ARG A 99 4.54 6.54 -17.22
C ARG A 99 4.53 5.39 -18.24
N GLY A 100 3.38 4.78 -18.54
CA GLY A 100 3.25 3.77 -19.61
C GLY A 100 4.14 2.52 -19.47
N ARG A 101 4.72 2.27 -18.30
CA ARG A 101 5.55 1.09 -18.00
C ARG A 101 4.74 0.06 -17.21
N ALA A 102 4.79 -1.20 -17.64
CA ALA A 102 4.24 -2.32 -16.89
C ALA A 102 5.12 -2.57 -15.65
N THR A 103 4.67 -2.06 -14.51
CA THR A 103 5.23 -2.37 -13.19
C THR A 103 4.22 -3.21 -12.42
N ARG A 104 4.64 -3.89 -11.33
CA ARG A 104 3.74 -4.83 -10.62
C ARG A 104 2.58 -4.09 -9.93
N GLY A 105 2.81 -2.85 -9.47
CA GLY A 105 1.78 -1.95 -8.96
C GLY A 105 1.19 -1.03 -10.04
N GLN A 106 -0.06 -1.29 -10.47
CA GLN A 106 -0.63 -0.61 -11.64
C GLN A 106 -1.48 0.64 -11.33
N GLN A 107 -2.14 0.71 -10.16
CA GLN A 107 -3.21 1.69 -9.90
C GLN A 107 -2.90 2.74 -8.83
N GLY A 108 -1.87 2.55 -7.99
CA GLY A 108 -1.56 3.55 -6.95
C GLY A 108 -2.58 3.68 -5.82
N ILE A 109 -3.39 2.64 -5.61
CA ILE A 109 -4.48 2.62 -4.61
C ILE A 109 -4.17 1.71 -3.42
N GLY A 110 -3.22 0.79 -3.56
CA GLY A 110 -2.99 -0.30 -2.63
C GLY A 110 -2.57 0.17 -1.24
N ILE A 111 -1.53 1.00 -1.16
CA ILE A 111 -0.98 1.44 0.13
C ILE A 111 -1.87 2.51 0.80
N SER A 112 -2.49 3.40 0.03
CA SER A 112 -3.46 4.37 0.56
C SER A 112 -4.71 3.68 1.13
N ALA A 113 -5.13 2.55 0.55
CA ALA A 113 -6.21 1.72 1.09
C ALA A 113 -5.81 0.98 2.36
N ALA A 114 -4.55 0.54 2.48
CA ALA A 114 -4.04 -0.02 3.72
C ALA A 114 -4.05 1.02 4.86
N THR A 115 -3.59 2.25 4.59
CA THR A 115 -3.63 3.36 5.56
C THR A 115 -5.05 3.73 5.98
N THR A 116 -6.03 3.62 5.08
CA THR A 116 -7.44 3.95 5.37
C THR A 116 -8.15 2.85 6.14
N TRP A 117 -7.69 1.60 6.03
CA TRP A 117 -8.26 0.44 6.74
C TRP A 117 -7.67 0.25 8.15
N ALA A 118 -6.42 0.68 8.36
CA ALA A 118 -5.72 0.61 9.65
C ALA A 118 -6.36 1.52 10.71
#